data_AF-A0A6V6XZE2-F1
#
_entry.id   AF-A0A6V6XZE2-F1
#
_cell.length_a   1.000
_cell.length_b   1.000
_cell.length_c   1.000
_cell.angle_alpha   90.00
_cell.angle_beta   90.00
_cell.angle_gamma   90.00
#
_symmetry.space_group_name_H-M   'P 1'
#
loop_
_entity.id
_entity.type
_entity.pdbx_description
1 polymer ?
#
loop_
_entity_poly.entity_id
_entity_poly.type
_entity_poly.pdbx_seq_one_letter_code
_entity_poly.pdbx_strand_id
1 'polypeptide(L)'
;MIQKLDIKMTAYTLGASLLFGFLRTLFHPALPNSIGLTVGFVLFVASMVISGVEIKRDLEMFYAYAENWNGGFFNNSALILGISNFFFAKDYPFYLTAIILSAIYLLARIILRKSFKS
;
A
#
# COMPACT_ATOMS: atom_id res chain seq x y z
N MET A 1 -11.80 17.65 -1.47
CA MET A 1 -10.66 18.18 -2.26
C MET A 1 -9.52 17.16 -2.16
N ILE A 2 -8.89 16.77 -3.28
CA ILE A 2 -7.75 15.84 -3.28
C ILE A 2 -6.52 16.59 -2.74
N GLN A 3 -5.85 16.06 -1.72
CA GLN A 3 -4.66 16.70 -1.18
C GLN A 3 -3.39 16.29 -1.95
N LYS A 4 -2.40 17.18 -1.98
CA LYS A 4 -1.08 16.91 -2.57
C LYS A 4 -0.42 15.67 -1.94
N LEU A 5 -0.65 15.44 -0.65
CA LEU A 5 -0.16 14.24 0.05
C LEU A 5 -0.82 12.96 -0.47
N ASP A 6 -2.12 12.96 -0.76
CA ASP A 6 -2.82 11.76 -1.27
C ASP A 6 -2.30 11.36 -2.65
N ILE A 7 -1.96 12.35 -3.49
CA ILE A 7 -1.31 12.13 -4.80
C ILE A 7 0.09 11.53 -4.60
N LYS A 8 0.91 12.09 -3.71
CA LYS A 8 2.26 11.57 -3.41
C LYS A 8 2.23 10.14 -2.91
N MET A 9 1.33 9.84 -1.95
CA MET A 9 1.17 8.50 -1.40
C MET A 9 0.68 7.51 -2.47
N THR A 10 -0.22 7.93 -3.37
CA THR A 10 -0.70 7.09 -4.47
C THR A 10 0.40 6.80 -5.49
N ALA A 11 1.19 7.81 -5.87
CA ALA A 11 2.34 7.62 -6.76
C ALA A 11 3.37 6.67 -6.14
N TYR A 12 3.57 6.77 -4.82
CA TYR A 12 4.42 5.85 -4.07
C TYR A 12 3.85 4.43 -4.04
N THR A 13 2.55 4.24 -3.80
CA THR A 13 1.87 2.95 -3.93
C THR A 13 2.10 2.34 -5.30
N LEU A 14 1.98 3.12 -6.38
CA LEU A 14 2.20 2.65 -7.74
C LEU A 14 3.64 2.17 -7.95
N GLY A 15 4.63 2.98 -7.56
CA GLY A 15 6.04 2.62 -7.66
C GLY A 15 6.39 1.38 -6.84
N ALA A 16 5.93 1.31 -5.58
CA ALA A 16 6.13 0.16 -4.71
C ALA A 16 5.45 -1.10 -5.27
N SER A 17 4.20 -0.99 -5.74
CA SER A 17 3.47 -2.12 -6.32
C SER A 17 4.16 -2.66 -7.57
N LEU A 18 4.64 -1.78 -8.46
CA LEU A 18 5.41 -2.18 -9.63
C LEU A 18 6.70 -2.90 -9.23
N LEU A 19 7.44 -2.36 -8.26
CA LEU A 19 8.65 -2.98 -7.74
C LEU A 19 8.37 -4.38 -7.17
N PHE A 20 7.45 -4.52 -6.22
CA PHE A 20 7.14 -5.80 -5.59
C PHE A 20 6.50 -6.79 -6.55
N GLY A 21 5.69 -6.30 -7.47
CA GLY A 21 5.15 -7.08 -8.58
C GLY A 21 6.24 -7.65 -9.49
N PHE A 22 7.25 -6.84 -9.85
CA PHE A 22 8.42 -7.30 -10.60
C PHE A 22 9.29 -8.25 -9.78
N LEU A 23 9.52 -7.99 -8.49
CA LEU A 23 10.24 -8.91 -7.62
C LEU A 23 9.56 -10.28 -7.59
N ARG A 24 8.23 -10.36 -7.70
CA ARG A 24 7.52 -11.64 -7.79
C ARG A 24 7.87 -12.46 -9.03
N THR A 25 8.26 -11.82 -10.14
CA THR A 25 8.69 -12.51 -11.36
C THR A 25 10.13 -13.01 -11.26
N LEU A 26 10.93 -12.44 -10.34
CA LEU A 26 12.28 -12.91 -10.03
C LEU A 26 12.27 -14.00 -8.95
N PHE A 27 11.39 -13.86 -7.96
CA PHE A 27 11.27 -14.75 -6.82
C PHE A 27 10.02 -15.62 -6.92
N HIS A 28 10.22 -16.93 -7.03
CA HIS A 28 9.15 -17.93 -7.05
C HIS A 28 9.12 -18.74 -5.75
N PRO A 29 8.66 -18.15 -4.63
CA PRO A 29 8.56 -18.89 -3.38
C PRO A 29 7.62 -20.09 -3.56
N ALA A 30 8.00 -21.23 -2.96
CA ALA A 30 7.18 -22.44 -2.90
C ALA A 30 6.02 -22.27 -1.91
N LEU A 31 5.20 -21.23 -2.12
CA LEU A 31 4.05 -20.90 -1.30
C LEU A 31 2.75 -21.39 -1.99
N PRO A 32 1.90 -22.18 -1.30
CA PRO A 32 0.59 -22.55 -1.79
C PRO A 32 -0.23 -21.33 -2.20
N ASN A 33 -0.99 -21.42 -3.30
CA ASN A 33 -1.66 -20.25 -3.87
C ASN A 33 -2.67 -19.60 -2.93
N SER A 34 -3.47 -20.40 -2.26
CA SER A 34 -4.44 -19.96 -1.25
C SER A 34 -3.79 -19.16 -0.12
N ILE A 35 -2.63 -19.61 0.36
CA ILE A 35 -1.88 -18.90 1.41
C ILE A 35 -1.35 -17.58 0.87
N GLY A 36 -0.76 -17.58 -0.32
CA GLY A 36 -0.26 -16.35 -0.96
C GLY A 36 -1.35 -15.29 -1.11
N LEU A 37 -2.50 -15.65 -1.68
CA LEU A 37 -3.62 -14.74 -1.84
C LEU A 37 -4.18 -14.24 -0.49
N THR A 38 -4.21 -15.12 0.52
CA THR A 38 -4.64 -14.76 1.88
C THR A 38 -3.69 -13.72 2.49
N VAL A 39 -2.38 -13.92 2.37
CA VAL A 39 -1.38 -12.95 2.86
C VAL A 39 -1.51 -11.62 2.10
N GLY A 40 -1.65 -11.66 0.77
CA GLY A 40 -1.90 -10.46 -0.03
C GLY A 40 -3.13 -9.69 0.43
N PHE A 41 -4.24 -10.39 0.69
CA PHE A 41 -5.48 -9.76 1.17
C PHE A 41 -5.34 -9.18 2.59
N VAL A 42 -4.66 -9.88 3.50
CA VAL A 42 -4.39 -9.37 4.86
C VAL A 42 -3.56 -8.08 4.79
N LEU A 43 -2.53 -8.03 3.96
CA LEU A 43 -1.71 -6.83 3.76
C LEU A 43 -2.52 -5.70 3.12
N PHE A 44 -3.38 -6.01 2.16
CA PHE A 44 -4.32 -5.05 1.58
C PHE A 44 -5.21 -4.41 2.67
N VAL A 45 -5.88 -5.21 3.50
CA VAL A 45 -6.75 -4.70 4.57
C VAL A 45 -5.95 -3.90 5.60
N ALA A 46 -4.79 -4.42 6.04
CA ALA A 46 -3.92 -3.73 6.98
C ALA A 46 -3.49 -2.35 6.47
N SER A 47 -3.17 -2.25 5.17
CA SER A 47 -2.83 -0.97 4.54
C SER A 47 -3.97 0.05 4.61
N MET A 48 -5.22 -0.38 4.42
CA MET A 48 -6.38 0.52 4.49
C MET A 48 -6.62 1.03 5.91
N VAL A 49 -6.49 0.14 6.91
CA VAL A 49 -6.61 0.51 8.33
C VAL A 49 -5.52 1.52 8.71
N ILE A 50 -4.27 1.25 8.35
CA ILE A 50 -3.13 2.14 8.66
C ILE A 50 -3.29 3.48 7.94
N SER A 51 -3.73 3.49 6.69
CA SER A 51 -4.02 4.72 5.93
C SER A 51 -5.07 5.60 6.64
N GLY A 52 -6.09 4.98 7.25
CA GLY A 52 -7.06 5.69 8.09
C GLY A 52 -6.42 6.31 9.33
N VAL A 53 -5.53 5.59 10.01
CA VAL A 53 -4.77 6.09 11.17
C VAL A 53 -3.87 7.26 10.79
N GLU A 54 -3.16 7.15 9.66
CA GLU A 54 -2.31 8.21 9.11
C GLU A 54 -3.10 9.49 8.86
N ILE A 55 -4.26 9.39 8.22
CA ILE A 55 -5.12 10.54 7.94
C ILE A 55 -5.64 11.18 9.22
N LYS A 56 -6.08 10.36 10.20
CA LYS A 56 -6.60 10.84 11.49
C LYS A 56 -5.54 11.58 12.30
N ARG A 57 -4.28 11.15 12.20
CA ARG A 57 -3.12 11.76 12.89
C ARG A 57 -2.39 12.82 12.06
N ASP A 58 -2.88 13.13 10.86
CA ASP A 58 -2.27 14.05 9.89
C ASP A 58 -0.78 13.75 9.63
N LEU A 59 -0.44 12.46 9.56
CA LEU A 59 0.94 12.02 9.35
C LEU A 59 1.40 12.35 7.93
N GLU A 60 2.65 12.80 7.82
CA GLU A 60 3.30 13.06 6.54
C GLU A 60 3.59 11.76 5.77
N MET A 61 4.15 11.87 4.57
CA MET A 61 4.53 10.70 3.75
C MET A 61 5.60 9.83 4.43
N PHE A 62 6.50 10.46 5.18
CA PHE A 62 7.60 9.83 5.88
C PHE A 62 7.51 10.20 7.35
N TYR A 63 7.18 9.23 8.19
CA TYR A 63 7.05 9.43 9.63
C TYR A 63 7.60 8.22 10.40
N ALA A 64 8.17 8.48 11.57
CA ALA A 64 8.61 7.46 12.50
C ALA A 64 7.50 7.13 13.51
N TYR A 65 7.19 5.85 13.72
CA TYR A 65 6.16 5.44 14.70
C TYR A 65 6.72 5.33 16.14
N ALA A 66 8.04 5.38 16.34
CA ALA A 66 8.68 5.22 17.65
C ALA A 66 9.90 6.16 17.81
N GLU A 67 10.12 6.67 19.04
CA GLU A 67 11.23 7.60 19.39
C GLU A 67 12.62 7.07 19.01
N ASN A 68 12.79 5.74 18.94
CA ASN A 68 14.06 5.08 18.62
C ASN A 68 14.11 4.49 17.21
N TRP A 69 13.02 4.58 16.44
CA TRP A 69 13.00 4.12 15.06
C TRP A 69 13.09 5.33 14.15
N ASN A 70 14.31 5.63 13.68
CA ASN A 70 14.60 6.71 12.73
C ASN A 70 14.18 6.33 11.30
N GLY A 71 12.98 5.77 11.16
CA GLY A 71 12.52 4.90 10.07
C GLY A 71 12.26 5.68 8.79
N GLY A 72 13.34 6.11 8.17
CA GLY A 72 13.34 6.83 6.91
C GLY A 72 12.52 6.08 5.86
N PHE A 73 11.69 6.86 5.18
CA PHE A 73 11.20 6.64 3.83
C PHE A 73 10.29 5.42 3.52
N PHE A 74 10.24 4.36 4.33
CA PHE A 74 9.76 3.04 3.88
C PHE A 74 8.85 2.27 4.85
N ASN A 75 7.98 2.89 5.66
CA ASN A 75 7.07 2.08 6.48
C ASN A 75 5.70 2.73 6.71
N ASN A 76 4.99 2.96 5.61
CA ASN A 76 3.64 3.51 5.61
C ASN A 76 2.66 2.56 4.91
N SER A 77 1.37 2.87 4.99
CA SER A 77 0.31 2.08 4.37
C SER A 77 0.49 1.87 2.86
N ALA A 78 1.02 2.87 2.14
CA ALA A 78 1.29 2.75 0.71
C ALA A 78 2.34 1.67 0.38
N LEU A 79 3.39 1.54 1.19
CA LEU A 79 4.37 0.46 1.02
C LEU A 79 3.76 -0.91 1.31
N ILE A 80 3.00 -1.05 2.40
CA ILE A 80 2.35 -2.32 2.77
C ILE A 80 1.43 -2.79 1.64
N LEU A 81 0.69 -1.85 1.05
CA LEU A 81 -0.12 -2.12 -0.12
C LEU A 81 0.73 -2.54 -1.34
N GLY A 82 1.88 -1.88 -1.57
CA GLY A 82 2.84 -2.30 -2.58
C GLY A 82 3.33 -3.75 -2.39
N ILE A 83 3.65 -4.15 -1.16
CA ILE A 83 4.06 -5.52 -0.82
C ILE A 83 2.93 -6.51 -1.10
N SER A 84 1.66 -6.14 -0.88
CA SER A 84 0.53 -7.01 -1.22
C SER A 84 0.52 -7.40 -2.70
N ASN A 85 1.02 -6.52 -3.59
CA ASN A 85 1.11 -6.79 -5.02
C ASN A 85 2.06 -7.95 -5.35
N PHE A 86 3.08 -8.20 -4.53
CA PHE A 86 3.95 -9.37 -4.68
C PHE A 86 3.12 -10.67 -4.66
N PHE A 87 2.10 -10.75 -3.81
CA PHE A 87 1.28 -11.95 -3.69
C PHE A 87 0.26 -12.07 -4.81
N PHE A 88 -0.39 -10.97 -5.20
CA PHE A 88 -1.37 -10.97 -6.31
C PHE A 88 -0.72 -11.20 -7.67
N ALA A 89 0.53 -10.74 -7.87
CA ALA A 89 1.29 -10.93 -9.10
C ALA A 89 1.63 -12.40 -9.41
N LYS A 90 1.25 -13.35 -8.54
CA LYS A 90 1.32 -14.78 -8.84
C LYS A 90 0.30 -15.20 -9.91
N ASP A 91 -0.92 -14.69 -9.83
CA ASP A 91 -2.04 -15.10 -10.69
C ASP A 91 -2.44 -14.02 -11.71
N TYR A 92 -2.01 -12.77 -11.47
CA TYR A 92 -2.41 -11.63 -12.26
C TYR A 92 -1.20 -10.85 -12.79
N PRO A 93 -1.32 -10.18 -13.94
CA PRO A 93 -0.25 -9.32 -14.45
C PRO A 93 0.08 -8.20 -13.46
N PHE A 94 1.34 -8.13 -13.02
CA PHE A 94 1.73 -7.27 -11.91
C PHE A 94 1.47 -5.78 -12.15
N TYR A 95 1.55 -5.32 -13.40
CA TYR A 95 1.31 -3.93 -13.79
C TYR A 95 -0.18 -3.57 -13.68
N LEU A 96 -1.07 -4.53 -13.99
CA LEU A 96 -2.50 -4.35 -13.89
C LEU A 96 -2.92 -4.26 -12.42
N THR A 97 -2.45 -5.18 -11.59
CA THR A 97 -2.72 -5.16 -10.16
C THR A 97 -2.12 -3.92 -9.50
N ALA A 98 -0.94 -3.46 -9.91
CA ALA A 98 -0.36 -2.20 -9.41
C ALA A 98 -1.26 -0.97 -9.68
N ILE A 99 -1.82 -0.86 -10.89
CA ILE A 99 -2.76 0.22 -11.25
C ILE A 99 -4.04 0.13 -10.40
N ILE A 100 -4.62 -1.07 -10.28
CA ILE A 100 -5.85 -1.29 -9.52
C ILE A 100 -5.66 -0.95 -8.04
N LEU A 101 -4.61 -1.46 -7.40
CA LEU A 101 -4.33 -1.18 -6.00
C LEU A 101 -4.11 0.33 -5.76
N SER A 102 -3.40 1.01 -6.67
CA SER A 102 -3.18 2.45 -6.59
C SER A 102 -4.48 3.25 -6.72
N ALA A 103 -5.37 2.85 -7.63
CA ALA A 103 -6.68 3.48 -7.79
C ALA A 103 -7.56 3.28 -6.55
N ILE A 104 -7.63 2.05 -6.03
CA ILE A 104 -8.36 1.73 -4.80
C ILE A 104 -7.83 2.56 -3.63
N TYR A 105 -6.50 2.65 -3.50
CA TYR A 105 -5.87 3.39 -2.43
C TYR A 105 -6.17 4.89 -2.47
N LEU A 106 -6.11 5.51 -3.65
CA LEU A 106 -6.50 6.91 -3.82
C LEU A 106 -7.95 7.15 -3.42
N LEU A 107 -8.87 6.30 -3.89
CA LEU A 107 -10.29 6.38 -3.55
C LEU A 107 -10.51 6.22 -2.05
N ALA A 108 -9.87 5.21 -1.43
CA ALA A 108 -9.96 4.97 0.00
C ALA A 108 -9.50 6.19 0.79
N ARG A 109 -8.37 6.81 0.44
CA ARG A 109 -7.88 8.01 1.13
C ARG A 109 -8.82 9.20 0.96
N ILE A 110 -9.39 9.41 -0.23
CA ILE A 110 -10.38 10.47 -0.46
C ILE A 110 -11.62 10.28 0.42
N ILE A 111 -12.14 9.04 0.49
CA ILE A 111 -13.31 8.70 1.30
C ILE A 111 -13.00 8.90 2.79
N LEU A 112 -11.94 8.27 3.30
CA LEU A 112 -11.54 8.35 4.71
C LEU A 112 -11.30 9.79 5.15
N ARG A 113 -10.64 10.60 4.32
CA ARG A 113 -10.38 12.01 4.64
C ARG A 113 -11.67 12.82 4.70
N LYS A 114 -12.63 12.60 3.79
CA LYS A 114 -13.96 13.22 3.88
C LYS A 114 -14.68 12.82 5.17
N SER A 115 -14.58 11.55 5.57
CA SER A 115 -15.23 11.05 6.79
C SER A 115 -14.61 11.57 8.09
N PHE A 116 -13.30 11.83 8.13
CA PHE A 116 -12.62 12.28 9.35
C PHE A 116 -12.47 13.79 9.48
N LYS A 117 -12.58 14.54 8.38
CA LYS A 117 -12.42 16.01 8.34
C LYS A 117 -13.71 16.74 7.92
N SER A 118 -14.89 16.07 7.93
CA SER A 118 -16.20 16.73 7.87
C SER A 118 -16.63 17.21 9.25
#